data_AF-F4CPI5-F1
#
_entry.id   AF-F4CPI5-F1
#
_cell.length_a   1.000
_cell.length_b   1.000
_cell.length_c   1.000
_cell.angle_alpha   90.00
_cell.angle_beta   90.00
_cell.angle_gamma   90.00
#
_symmetry.space_group_name_H-M   'P 1'
#
loop_
_entity.id
_entity.type
_entity.pdbx_description
1 polymer ?
#
loop_
_entity_poly.entity_id
_entity_poly.type
_entity_poly.pdbx_seq_one_letter_code
_entity_poly.pdbx_strand_id
1 'polypeptide(L)' 'MSLVAVLAGMPDLLERTLIEHAPDSRGQCRECRDSSGISAAWPCMMREMADEASDIRNGGLPGTYGGRHRTLRAVRG' A
#
# COMPACT_ATOMS: atom_id res chain seq x y z
N MET A 1 3.18 15.51 -6.56
CA MET A 1 2.01 14.62 -6.68
C MET A 1 2.29 13.35 -5.90
N SER A 2 1.38 12.89 -5.05
CA SER A 2 1.56 11.65 -4.29
C SER A 2 1.22 10.43 -5.17
N LEU A 3 1.83 9.29 -4.88
CA LEU A 3 1.56 8.02 -5.57
C LEU A 3 0.08 7.63 -5.46
N VAL A 4 -0.53 7.84 -4.29
CA VAL A 4 -1.96 7.60 -4.03
C VAL A 4 -2.85 8.38 -5.00
N ALA A 5 -2.57 9.65 -5.24
CA ALA A 5 -3.35 10.47 -6.18
C ALA A 5 -3.20 9.99 -7.63
N VAL A 6 -2.00 9.51 -8.01
CA VAL A 6 -1.75 8.93 -9.34
C VAL A 6 -2.54 7.63 -9.51
N LEU A 7 -2.46 6.71 -8.54
CA LEU A 7 -3.22 5.46 -8.55
C LEU A 7 -4.74 5.72 -8.58
N ALA A 8 -5.23 6.71 -7.83
CA ALA A 8 -6.63 7.09 -7.84
C ALA A 8 -7.08 7.63 -9.22
N GLY A 9 -6.19 8.34 -9.93
CA GLY A 9 -6.42 8.81 -11.29
C GLY A 9 -6.30 7.72 -12.37
N MET A 10 -5.72 6.56 -12.05
CA MET A 10 -5.44 5.48 -12.99
C MET A 10 -6.02 4.13 -12.49
N PRO A 11 -7.32 3.85 -12.74
CA PRO A 11 -8.01 2.69 -12.19
C PRO A 11 -7.37 1.35 -12.58
N ASP A 12 -6.91 1.21 -13.82
CA ASP A 12 -6.30 -0.04 -14.31
C ASP A 12 -4.99 -0.37 -13.56
N LEU A 13 -4.19 0.67 -13.27
CA LEU A 13 -2.95 0.51 -12.53
C LEU A 13 -3.22 0.21 -11.05
N LEU A 14 -4.22 0.86 -10.48
CA LEU A 14 -4.67 0.59 -9.12
C LEU A 14 -5.14 -0.86 -8.95
N GLU A 15 -6.00 -1.34 -9.85
CA GLU A 15 -6.51 -2.71 -9.79
C GLU A 15 -5.38 -3.72 -9.90
N ARG A 16 -4.43 -3.51 -10.82
CA ARG A 16 -3.22 -4.33 -10.92
C ARG A 16 -2.42 -4.32 -9.63
N THR A 17 -2.18 -3.15 -9.04
CA THR A 17 -1.42 -3.03 -7.78
C THR A 17 -2.11 -3.79 -6.64
N LEU A 18 -3.44 -3.71 -6.53
CA LEU A 18 -4.22 -4.44 -5.52
C LEU A 18 -4.17 -5.95 -5.72
N ILE A 19 -4.19 -6.39 -6.98
CA ILE A 19 -4.09 -7.81 -7.34
C ILE A 19 -2.68 -8.30 -7.03
N GLU A 20 -1.64 -7.66 -7.57
CA GLU A 20 -0.23 -8.05 -7.51
C GLU A 20 0.30 -8.06 -6.08
N HIS A 21 0.03 -7.00 -5.31
CA HIS A 21 0.38 -6.92 -3.89
C HIS A 21 -0.66 -7.66 -3.04
N ALA A 22 -0.49 -8.97 -2.91
CA ALA A 22 -1.30 -9.83 -2.05
C ALA A 22 -0.45 -10.57 -1.00
N PRO A 23 -1.08 -11.08 0.07
CA PRO A 23 -0.37 -11.83 1.10
C PRO A 23 0.08 -13.21 0.56
N ASP A 24 1.29 -13.59 0.91
CA ASP A 24 1.83 -14.95 0.82
C ASP A 24 1.45 -15.74 2.08
N SER A 25 1.57 -17.07 2.00
CA SER A 25 1.41 -18.06 3.06
C SER A 25 2.19 -17.76 4.35
N ARG A 26 3.23 -16.93 4.26
CA ARG A 26 4.09 -16.51 5.38
C ARG A 26 3.71 -15.17 6.00
N GLY A 27 2.61 -14.54 5.57
CA GLY A 27 2.21 -13.21 6.02
C GLY A 27 3.11 -12.08 5.46
N GLN A 28 3.67 -12.29 4.28
CA GLN A 28 4.53 -11.34 3.56
C GLN A 28 3.85 -10.94 2.25
N CYS A 29 4.21 -9.80 1.67
CA CYS A 29 3.76 -9.46 0.32
C CYS A 29 4.53 -10.30 -0.70
N ARG A 30 3.80 -10.98 -1.59
CA ARG A 30 4.41 -11.82 -2.63
C ARG A 30 5.21 -11.01 -3.68
N GLU A 31 4.74 -9.81 -4.00
CA GLU A 31 5.33 -8.96 -5.05
C GLU A 31 6.53 -8.16 -4.55
N CYS A 32 6.54 -7.81 -3.26
CA CYS A 32 7.67 -7.09 -2.66
C CYS A 32 8.89 -7.98 -2.38
N ARG A 33 8.97 -9.17 -2.97
CA ARG A 33 10.12 -10.06 -2.80
C ARG A 33 11.29 -9.54 -3.63
N ASP A 34 12.38 -9.19 -2.95
CA ASP A 34 13.61 -8.77 -3.61
C ASP A 34 14.42 -9.97 -4.15
N SER A 35 15.49 -9.68 -4.90
CA SER A 35 16.41 -10.69 -5.44
C SER A 35 17.18 -11.47 -4.37
N SER A 36 17.16 -11.02 -3.12
CA SER A 36 17.73 -11.71 -1.96
C SER A 36 16.70 -12.64 -1.28
N GLY A 37 15.45 -12.66 -1.76
CA GLY A 37 14.35 -13.45 -1.21
C GLY A 37 13.66 -12.81 0.01
N ILE A 38 14.04 -11.59 0.39
CA ILE A 38 13.40 -10.86 1.48
C ILE A 38 12.13 -10.22 0.93
N SER A 39 11.01 -10.45 1.62
CA SER A 39 9.70 -9.90 1.24
C SER A 39 9.22 -8.94 2.32
N ALA A 40 8.61 -7.83 1.91
CA ALA A 40 7.99 -6.91 2.84
C ALA A 40 6.91 -7.61 3.68
N ALA A 41 6.77 -7.22 4.95
CA ALA A 41 5.68 -7.71 5.79
C ALA A 41 4.32 -7.31 5.19
N TRP A 42 3.31 -8.15 5.37
CA TRP A 42 1.95 -7.84 4.97
C TRP A 42 1.20 -7.09 6.11
N PRO A 43 0.41 -6.05 5.80
CA PRO A 43 0.29 -5.36 4.52
C PRO A 43 1.55 -4.55 4.20
N CYS A 44 1.98 -4.56 2.94
CA CYS A 44 3.12 -3.76 2.51
C CYS A 44 2.69 -2.32 2.20
N MET A 45 3.64 -1.38 2.19
CA MET A 45 3.38 0.04 1.92
C MET A 45 2.62 0.27 0.60
N MET A 46 2.95 -0.46 -0.47
CA MET A 46 2.24 -0.37 -1.75
C MET A 46 0.78 -0.82 -1.67
N ARG A 47 0.47 -1.81 -0.82
CA ARG A 47 -0.90 -2.27 -0.59
C ARG A 47 -1.69 -1.21 0.15
N GLU A 48 -1.10 -0.61 1.19
CA GLU A 48 -1.76 0.45 1.96
C GLU A 48 -2.07 1.67 1.09
N MET A 49 -1.13 2.07 0.22
CA MET A 49 -1.34 3.17 -0.73
C MET A 49 -2.40 2.86 -1.79
N ALA A 50 -2.47 1.60 -2.26
CA ALA A 50 -3.49 1.16 -3.20
C ALA A 50 -4.88 1.12 -2.54
N ASP A 51 -4.98 0.62 -1.31
CA ASP A 51 -6.23 0.64 -0.55
C ASP A 51 -6.70 2.11 -0.36
N GLU A 52 -5.81 3.03 0.00
CA GLU A 52 -6.14 4.47 0.14
C GLU A 52 -6.60 5.10 -1.20
N ALA A 53 -5.94 4.75 -2.31
CA ALA A 53 -6.34 5.22 -3.64
C ALA A 53 -7.70 4.68 -4.06
N SER A 54 -8.02 3.44 -3.70
CA SER A 54 -9.35 2.84 -3.91
C SER A 54 -10.42 3.60 -3.14
N ASP A 55 -10.15 3.93 -1.87
CA ASP A 55 -11.07 4.71 -1.04
C ASP A 55 -11.32 6.10 -1.63
N ILE A 56 -10.27 6.81 -2.07
CA ILE A 56 -10.40 8.12 -2.72
C ILE A 56 -11.27 8.03 -3.98
N ARG A 57 -11.07 7.00 -4.81
CA ARG A 57 -11.89 6.78 -6.01
C ARG A 57 -13.35 6.51 -5.70
N ASN A 58 -13.63 5.83 -4.60
CA ASN A 58 -15.00 5.53 -4.15
C ASN A 58 -15.69 6.73 -3.46
N GLY A 59 -15.07 7.92 -3.51
CA GLY A 59 -15.62 9.15 -2.92
C GLY A 59 -15.14 9.39 -1.48
N GLY A 60 -14.18 8.62 -0.99
CA GLY A 60 -13.45 8.92 0.23
C GLY A 60 -12.67 10.23 0.09
N LEU A 61 -12.69 11.07 1.11
CA LEU A 61 -11.84 12.25 1.13
C LEU A 61 -10.39 11.79 1.38
N PRO A 62 -9.40 12.30 0.62
CA PRO A 62 -7.99 12.01 0.89
C PRO A 62 -7.66 12.36 2.35
N GLY A 63 -7.18 11.40 3.13
CA GLY A 63 -6.84 11.59 4.54
C GLY A 63 -7.91 11.18 5.56
N THR A 64 -9.06 10.61 5.19
CA THR A 64 -10.03 10.08 6.16
C THR A 64 -9.63 8.76 6.81
N TYR A 65 -8.60 8.07 6.29
CA TYR A 65 -7.87 7.04 7.06
C TYR A 65 -6.84 7.68 7.99
N GLY A 66 -7.31 8.62 8.81
CA GLY A 66 -6.58 9.13 9.97
C GLY A 66 -6.33 8.00 10.95
N GLY A 67 -5.11 7.46 10.98
CA GLY A 67 -4.62 6.64 12.10
C GLY A 67 -3.82 5.39 11.76
N ARG A 68 -3.67 4.99 10.48
CA ARG A 68 -2.88 3.79 10.11
C ARG A 68 -1.54 4.06 9.45
N HIS A 69 -1.15 5.33 9.31
CA HIS A 69 0.28 5.65 9.31
C HIS A 69 0.84 5.24 10.67
N ARG A 70 1.21 3.96 10.80
CA ARG A 70 2.13 3.48 11.82
C ARG A 70 3.25 4.50 11.85
N THR A 71 3.28 5.24 12.95
CA THR A 71 4.37 6.09 13.41
C THR A 71 5.68 5.56 12.83
N LEU A 72 6.26 6.34 11.91
CA LEU A 72 7.68 6.26 11.61
C LEU A 72 8.39 6.25 12.96
N ARG A 73 8.88 5.06 13.32
CA ARG A 73 9.87 4.73 14.34
C ARG A 73 10.51 5.96 14.98
N ALA A 74 9.85 6.50 16.01
CA ALA A 74 10.51 7.32 17.01
C ALA A 74 11.23 6.37 17.97
N VAL A 75 12.42 5.89 17.56
CA VAL A 75 13.41 5.41 18.52
C VAL A 75 14.57 6.39 18.45
N ARG A 76 14.48 7.37 19.35
CA ARG A 76 15.57 8.22 19.80
C ARG A 76 16.70 7.34 20.36
N GLY A 77 17.93 7.67 20.00
CA GLY A 77 19.17 7.26 20.65
C GLY A 77 20.18 8.37 20.44
#